data_AF-A0A2M7FB71-F1
#
_entry.id   AF-A0A2M7FB71-F1
#
_cell.length_a   1.000
_cell.length_b   1.000
_cell.length_c   1.000
_cell.angle_alpha   90.00
_cell.angle_beta   90.00
_cell.angle_gamma   90.00
#
_symmetry.space_group_name_H-M   'P 1'
#
loop_
_entity.id
_entity.type
_entity.pdbx_description
1 polymer ?
#
loop_
_entity_poly.entity_id
_entity_poly.type
_entity_poly.pdbx_seq_one_letter_code
_entity_poly.pdbx_strand_id
1 'polypeptide(L)'
;AGPVGHPPVMAMSASGSVTVFGETPGAIGDSAYLGFFAAGEELIFRLTNVWPDTPDTIDSQIFTGSSSPLNPAPDYTFVDFTSATTAYVHWEDLFPPVAVGGEDVVFFLELTPVPEPSSLLLIGSGLIGLIGLARRRSRS
;
A
#
# COMPACT_ATOMS: atom_id res chain seq x y z
N ALA A 1 12.62 14.26 -7.53
CA ALA A 1 11.17 14.21 -7.75
C ALA A 1 10.93 13.68 -9.16
N GLY A 2 10.76 12.36 -9.30
CA GLY A 2 10.29 11.78 -10.55
C GLY A 2 8.83 12.16 -10.79
N PRO A 3 8.29 11.95 -12.01
CA PRO A 3 6.86 12.13 -12.23
C PRO A 3 6.14 11.21 -11.25
N VAL A 4 5.35 11.78 -10.35
CA VAL A 4 4.32 11.04 -9.62
C VAL A 4 3.38 10.57 -10.73
N GLY A 5 3.60 9.36 -11.23
CA GLY A 5 2.71 8.72 -12.17
C GLY A 5 1.30 8.81 -11.60
N HIS A 6 0.29 8.93 -12.47
CA HIS A 6 -1.09 8.87 -12.03
C HIS A 6 -1.22 7.60 -11.18
N PRO A 7 -1.41 7.72 -9.86
CA PRO A 7 -1.44 6.55 -9.00
C PRO A 7 -2.56 5.66 -9.54
N PRO A 8 -2.35 4.34 -9.64
CA PRO A 8 -3.38 3.44 -10.11
C PRO A 8 -4.66 3.67 -9.31
N VAL A 9 -5.71 4.12 -10.00
CA VAL A 9 -7.01 4.37 -9.40
C VAL A 9 -7.74 3.04 -9.39
N MET A 10 -7.96 2.48 -8.21
CA MET A 10 -8.91 1.40 -8.02
C MET A 10 -10.26 2.02 -7.62
N ALA A 11 -11.23 1.90 -8.52
CA ALA A 11 -12.62 2.18 -8.19
C ALA A 11 -13.31 0.84 -7.89
N MET A 12 -14.20 0.84 -6.90
CA MET A 12 -15.08 -0.27 -6.58
C MET A 12 -16.50 0.27 -6.51
N SER A 13 -17.47 -0.47 -7.06
CA SER A 13 -18.88 -0.10 -7.02
C SER A 13 -19.71 -1.30 -6.62
N ALA A 14 -20.59 -1.13 -5.63
CA ALA A 14 -21.54 -2.16 -5.23
C ALA A 14 -22.52 -2.52 -6.35
N SER A 15 -22.71 -1.65 -7.35
CA SER A 15 -23.52 -1.90 -8.54
C SER A 15 -22.70 -2.36 -9.75
N GLY A 16 -21.36 -2.36 -9.66
CA GLY A 16 -20.43 -2.87 -10.68
C GLY A 16 -20.44 -2.15 -12.05
N SER A 17 -21.23 -1.07 -12.22
CA SER A 17 -21.48 -0.48 -13.55
C SER A 17 -21.17 1.03 -13.63
N VAL A 18 -20.61 1.62 -12.58
CA VAL A 18 -20.41 3.07 -12.48
C VAL A 18 -18.97 3.42 -12.79
N THR A 19 -18.72 4.12 -13.91
CA THR A 19 -17.43 4.73 -14.20
C THR A 19 -17.18 5.85 -13.19
N VAL A 20 -16.02 5.84 -12.52
CA VAL A 20 -15.65 6.84 -11.51
C VAL A 20 -14.44 7.60 -12.03
N PHE A 21 -14.58 8.91 -12.25
CA PHE A 21 -13.54 9.75 -12.87
C PHE A 21 -13.07 9.27 -14.25
N GLY A 22 -13.96 8.68 -15.04
CA GLY A 22 -13.62 8.13 -16.36
C GLY A 22 -12.95 6.75 -16.33
N GLU A 23 -12.68 6.19 -15.15
CA GLU A 23 -12.12 4.84 -14.99
C GLU A 23 -13.22 3.82 -14.67
N THR A 24 -13.14 2.64 -15.29
CA THR A 24 -14.07 1.54 -15.00
C THR A 24 -13.60 0.79 -13.76
N PRO A 25 -14.40 0.68 -12.69
CA PRO A 25 -14.07 -0.12 -11.51
C PRO A 25 -13.65 -1.54 -11.88
N GLY A 26 -12.65 -2.06 -11.18
CA GLY A 26 -12.36 -3.50 -11.18
C GLY A 26 -13.49 -4.26 -10.49
N ALA A 27 -13.69 -5.52 -10.85
CA ALA A 27 -14.60 -6.40 -10.12
C ALA A 27 -14.03 -6.71 -8.72
N ILE A 28 -14.90 -7.05 -7.77
CA ILE A 28 -14.46 -7.58 -6.47
C ILE A 28 -13.61 -8.83 -6.71
N GLY A 29 -12.39 -8.84 -6.17
CA GLY A 29 -11.42 -9.92 -6.36
C GLY A 29 -10.41 -9.70 -7.50
N ASP A 30 -10.56 -8.62 -8.29
CA ASP A 30 -9.54 -8.24 -9.26
C ASP A 30 -8.25 -7.77 -8.55
N SER A 31 -7.13 -7.91 -9.26
CA SER A 31 -5.82 -7.48 -8.80
C SER A 31 -5.28 -6.35 -9.68
N ALA A 32 -4.68 -5.34 -9.05
CA ALA A 32 -4.00 -4.25 -9.75
C ALA A 32 -2.50 -4.24 -9.40
N TYR A 33 -1.65 -4.07 -10.42
CA TYR A 33 -0.22 -3.90 -10.20
C TYR A 33 0.10 -2.45 -9.83
N LEU A 34 0.62 -2.25 -8.62
CA LEU A 34 0.91 -0.91 -8.09
C LEU A 34 2.26 -0.34 -8.52
N GLY A 35 3.10 -1.13 -9.19
CA GLY A 35 4.45 -0.72 -9.59
C GLY A 35 5.54 -1.20 -8.63
N PHE A 36 6.70 -0.55 -8.72
CA PHE A 36 7.82 -0.74 -7.82
C PHE A 36 7.99 0.49 -6.94
N PHE A 37 8.26 0.25 -5.66
CA PHE A 37 8.52 1.29 -4.67
C PHE A 37 9.92 1.12 -4.12
N ALA A 38 10.62 2.22 -3.86
CA ALA A 38 11.92 2.15 -3.23
C ALA A 38 11.76 1.82 -1.73
N ALA A 39 12.75 1.14 -1.16
CA ALA A 39 12.78 0.91 0.28
C ALA A 39 12.77 2.26 1.03
N GLY A 40 11.95 2.33 2.10
CA GLY A 40 11.79 3.53 2.91
C GLY A 40 10.80 4.57 2.36
N GLU A 41 10.14 4.31 1.22
CA GLU A 41 9.01 5.12 0.77
C GLU A 41 7.73 4.73 1.54
N GLU A 42 6.92 5.73 1.89
CA GLU A 42 5.60 5.53 2.50
C GLU A 42 4.54 5.34 1.40
N LEU A 43 3.75 4.27 1.52
CA LEU A 43 2.56 4.09 0.70
C LEU A 43 1.35 4.72 1.40
N ILE A 44 0.68 5.61 0.69
CA ILE A 44 -0.57 6.23 1.14
C ILE A 44 -1.69 5.74 0.23
N PHE A 45 -2.64 5.03 0.82
CA PHE A 45 -3.88 4.64 0.17
C PHE A 45 -4.98 5.64 0.50
N ARG A 46 -5.90 5.80 -0.44
CA ARG A 46 -7.04 6.71 -0.31
C ARG A 46 -8.31 6.00 -0.75
N LEU A 47 -9.28 5.93 0.15
CA LEU A 47 -10.66 5.62 -0.18
C LEU A 47 -11.37 6.91 -0.57
N THR A 48 -11.98 6.94 -1.77
CA THR A 48 -12.78 8.08 -2.23
C THR A 48 -14.22 7.63 -2.38
N ASN A 49 -15.09 8.19 -1.54
CA ASN A 49 -16.52 8.02 -1.65
C ASN A 49 -17.05 9.06 -2.64
N VAL A 50 -17.96 8.63 -3.51
CA VAL A 50 -18.62 9.48 -4.50
C VAL A 50 -20.13 9.39 -4.31
N TRP A 51 -20.83 10.45 -4.69
CA TRP A 51 -22.29 10.46 -4.59
C TRP A 51 -22.91 9.40 -5.52
N PRO A 52 -23.86 8.58 -5.04
CA PRO A 52 -24.46 7.52 -5.85
C PRO A 52 -25.16 8.07 -7.10
N ASP A 53 -25.77 9.26 -6.99
CA ASP A 53 -26.48 9.90 -8.09
C ASP A 53 -25.57 10.73 -9.01
N THR A 54 -24.36 11.07 -8.56
CA THR A 54 -23.35 11.82 -9.34
C THR A 54 -21.95 11.24 -9.08
N PRO A 55 -21.59 10.14 -9.74
CA PRO A 55 -20.36 9.39 -9.45
C PRO A 55 -19.04 10.15 -9.69
N ASP A 56 -19.10 11.27 -10.41
CA ASP A 56 -17.96 12.17 -10.62
C ASP A 56 -17.84 13.24 -9.52
N THR A 57 -18.78 13.28 -8.56
CA THR A 57 -18.76 14.20 -7.42
C THR A 57 -18.23 13.48 -6.19
N ILE A 58 -17.10 13.94 -5.66
CA ILE A 58 -16.53 13.45 -4.40
C ILE A 58 -17.47 13.83 -3.25
N ASP A 59 -17.86 12.83 -2.46
CA ASP A 59 -18.56 13.02 -1.18
C ASP A 59 -17.55 13.15 -0.04
N SER A 60 -16.69 12.15 0.12
CA SER A 60 -15.69 12.11 1.19
C SER A 60 -14.43 11.35 0.78
N GLN A 61 -13.32 11.61 1.48
CA GLN A 61 -12.04 10.94 1.25
C GLN A 61 -11.39 10.56 2.57
N ILE A 62 -10.91 9.32 2.64
CA ILE A 62 -10.25 8.75 3.83
C ILE A 62 -8.88 8.22 3.38
N PHE A 63 -7.83 8.52 4.14
CA PHE A 63 -6.45 8.19 3.79
C PHE A 63 -5.82 7.27 4.83
N THR A 64 -4.98 6.32 4.41
CA THR A 64 -4.10 5.59 5.34
C THR A 64 -2.95 6.48 5.82
N GLY A 65 -2.41 6.18 7.00
CA GLY A 65 -1.12 6.70 7.46
C GLY A 65 -1.22 7.88 8.43
N SER A 66 -0.08 8.20 9.04
CA SER A 66 0.03 9.22 10.11
C SER A 66 -0.20 10.67 9.66
N SER A 67 -0.32 10.90 8.35
CA SER A 67 -0.35 12.22 7.72
C SER A 67 -1.76 12.72 7.38
N SER A 68 -2.84 12.04 7.78
CA SER A 68 -4.21 12.53 7.62
C SER A 68 -4.66 13.34 8.85
N PRO A 69 -4.61 14.68 8.84
CA PRO A 69 -5.16 15.51 9.92
C PRO A 69 -6.71 15.42 10.03
N LEU A 70 -7.34 14.62 9.16
CA LEU A 70 -8.77 14.41 9.05
C LEU A 70 -9.20 12.98 9.42
N ASN A 71 -8.42 12.26 10.24
CA ASN A 71 -8.92 11.06 10.93
C ASN A 71 -9.49 11.48 12.30
N PRO A 72 -10.78 11.86 12.40
CA PRO A 72 -11.41 11.92 13.71
C PRO A 72 -11.46 10.49 14.24
N ALA A 73 -10.85 10.28 15.41
CA ALA A 73 -10.93 9.01 16.12
C ALA A 73 -12.39 8.51 16.23
N PRO A 74 -12.60 7.18 16.26
CA PRO A 74 -11.58 6.13 16.28
C PRO A 74 -11.07 5.84 14.86
N ASP A 75 -9.77 5.62 14.71
CA ASP A 75 -9.13 5.43 13.40
C ASP A 75 -9.82 4.32 12.58
N TYR A 76 -10.34 4.67 11.40
CA TYR A 76 -11.13 3.77 10.53
C TYR A 76 -10.33 3.24 9.35
N THR A 77 -9.00 3.25 9.46
CA THR A 77 -8.12 2.82 8.38
C THR A 77 -6.85 2.21 8.96
N PHE A 78 -6.57 0.98 8.55
CA PHE A 78 -5.50 0.17 9.11
C PHE A 78 -4.62 -0.40 8.00
N VAL A 79 -3.34 -0.55 8.33
CA VAL A 79 -2.36 -1.25 7.48
C VAL A 79 -1.66 -2.29 8.33
N ASP A 80 -2.06 -3.55 8.16
CA ASP A 80 -1.55 -4.67 8.95
C ASP A 80 -0.71 -5.62 8.10
N PHE A 81 0.51 -5.90 8.54
CA PHE A 81 1.35 -6.91 7.91
C PHE A 81 1.04 -8.28 8.48
N THR A 82 0.41 -9.13 7.68
CA THR A 82 0.15 -10.53 8.06
C THR A 82 1.32 -11.45 7.76
N SER A 83 2.20 -11.04 6.85
CA SER A 83 3.46 -11.72 6.57
C SER A 83 4.53 -10.75 6.04
N ALA A 84 5.75 -11.26 5.79
CA ALA A 84 6.82 -10.49 5.15
C ALA A 84 6.48 -10.07 3.69
N THR A 85 5.48 -10.68 3.08
CA THR A 85 5.08 -10.47 1.68
C THR A 85 3.62 -10.09 1.54
N THR A 86 2.90 -9.87 2.64
CA THR A 86 1.46 -9.62 2.60
C THR A 86 1.08 -8.54 3.61
N ALA A 87 0.41 -7.50 3.11
CA ALA A 87 -0.20 -6.47 3.93
C ALA A 87 -1.69 -6.35 3.63
N TYR A 88 -2.47 -6.07 4.66
CA TYR A 88 -3.90 -5.79 4.58
C TYR A 88 -4.07 -4.29 4.75
N VAL A 89 -4.78 -3.67 3.81
CA VAL A 89 -5.23 -2.29 3.95
C VAL A 89 -6.74 -2.34 4.08
N HIS A 90 -7.26 -1.99 5.25
CA HIS A 90 -8.69 -2.10 5.52
C HIS A 90 -9.28 -0.85 6.14
N TRP A 91 -10.57 -0.66 5.87
CA TRP A 91 -11.41 0.39 6.41
C TRP A 91 -12.57 -0.23 7.19
N GLU A 92 -12.91 0.40 8.32
CA GLU A 92 -13.96 -0.04 9.25
C GLU A 92 -15.00 1.07 9.43
N ASP A 93 -16.23 0.71 9.78
CA ASP A 93 -17.32 1.65 10.14
C ASP A 93 -17.54 2.78 9.12
N LEU A 94 -17.46 2.44 7.83
CA LEU A 94 -17.74 3.36 6.72
C LEU A 94 -19.22 3.76 6.67
N PHE A 95 -20.09 2.99 7.32
CA PHE A 95 -21.55 3.13 7.23
C PHE A 95 -22.22 3.31 8.62
N PRO A 96 -22.18 4.53 9.19
CA PRO A 96 -22.89 4.82 10.44
C PRO A 96 -24.42 4.71 10.27
N PRO A 97 -25.20 4.46 11.35
CA PRO A 97 -24.81 4.42 12.76
C PRO A 97 -24.52 3.01 13.31
N VAL A 98 -24.50 1.98 12.46
CA VAL A 98 -24.42 0.60 12.93
C VAL A 98 -22.96 0.16 12.92
N ALA A 99 -22.21 0.57 13.95
CA ALA A 99 -20.88 0.03 14.23
C ALA A 99 -21.00 -1.44 14.67
N VAL A 100 -21.27 -2.33 13.72
CA VAL A 100 -21.07 -3.77 13.89
C VAL A 100 -19.62 -3.98 13.53
N GLY A 101 -18.73 -4.13 14.53
CA GLY A 101 -17.30 -4.29 14.27
C GLY A 101 -17.03 -5.32 13.17
N GLY A 102 -16.09 -5.00 12.26
CA GLY A 102 -15.79 -5.81 11.10
C GLY A 102 -15.38 -4.98 9.88
N GLU A 103 -14.47 -5.54 9.09
CA GLU A 103 -13.85 -4.84 7.96
C GLU A 103 -14.87 -4.58 6.85
N ASP A 104 -15.20 -3.32 6.59
CA ASP A 104 -16.16 -2.94 5.55
C ASP A 104 -15.53 -3.03 4.14
N VAL A 105 -14.25 -2.64 4.03
CA VAL A 105 -13.47 -2.70 2.79
C VAL A 105 -12.06 -3.18 3.11
N VAL A 106 -11.60 -4.21 2.38
CA VAL A 106 -10.28 -4.82 2.57
C VAL A 106 -9.57 -4.96 1.22
N PHE A 107 -8.31 -4.56 1.18
CA PHE A 107 -7.41 -4.82 0.07
C PHE A 107 -6.22 -5.66 0.53
N PHE A 108 -5.88 -6.66 -0.29
CA PHE A 108 -4.71 -7.49 -0.11
C PHE A 108 -3.58 -6.96 -0.97
N LEU A 109 -2.45 -6.66 -0.33
CA LEU A 109 -1.23 -6.30 -1.02
C LEU A 109 -0.26 -7.46 -0.95
N GLU A 110 0.03 -8.03 -2.11
CA GLU A 110 1.15 -8.95 -2.29
C GLU A 110 2.41 -8.16 -2.62
N LEU A 111 3.42 -8.30 -1.76
CA LEU A 111 4.70 -7.64 -1.87
C LEU A 111 5.72 -8.64 -2.39
N THR A 112 6.58 -8.19 -3.31
CA THR A 112 7.78 -8.92 -3.72
C THR A 112 9.01 -8.18 -3.17
N PRO A 113 9.49 -8.52 -1.96
CA PRO A 113 10.63 -7.84 -1.37
C PRO A 113 11.85 -7.96 -2.26
N VAL A 114 12.47 -6.84 -2.57
CA VAL A 114 13.75 -6.80 -3.29
C VAL A 114 14.84 -6.54 -2.26
N PRO A 115 15.92 -7.34 -2.22
CA PRO A 115 17.02 -7.09 -1.30
C PRO A 115 17.53 -5.67 -1.43
N GLU A 116 17.66 -4.97 -0.30
CA GLU A 116 18.20 -3.61 -0.32
C GLU A 116 19.62 -3.61 -0.92
N PRO A 117 19.93 -2.72 -1.86
CA PRO A 117 21.27 -2.65 -2.47
C PRO A 117 22.40 -2.50 -1.44
N SER A 118 22.11 -1.82 -0.32
CA SER A 118 22.99 -1.66 0.83
C SER A 118 23.35 -2.99 1.49
N SER A 119 22.38 -3.90 1.63
CA SER A 119 22.58 -5.22 2.23
C SER A 119 23.49 -6.09 1.36
N LEU A 120 23.30 -6.06 0.04
CA LEU A 120 24.17 -6.77 -0.90
C LEU A 120 25.59 -6.19 -0.89
N LEU A 121 25.72 -4.86 -0.84
CA LEU A 121 27.02 -4.19 -0.75
C LEU A 121 27.71 -4.52 0.57
N LEU A 122 27.00 -4.53 1.69
CA LEU A 122 27.53 -4.88 3.00
C LEU A 122 28.01 -6.33 3.03
N ILE A 123 27.22 -7.27 2.51
CA ILE A 123 27.62 -8.68 2.40
C ILE A 123 28.84 -8.80 1.49
N GLY A 124 28.81 -8.18 0.31
CA GLY A 124 29.91 -8.23 -0.66
C GLY A 124 31.22 -7.66 -0.10
N SER A 125 31.16 -6.50 0.55
CA SER A 125 32.33 -5.86 1.17
C SER A 125 32.83 -6.66 2.38
N GLY A 126 31.93 -7.20 3.20
CA GLY A 126 32.28 -8.08 4.32
C GLY A 126 33.03 -9.34 3.86
N LEU A 127 32.54 -9.99 2.80
CA LEU A 127 33.20 -11.17 2.20
C LEU A 127 34.58 -10.84 1.64
N ILE A 128 34.73 -9.72 0.94
CA ILE A 128 36.03 -9.25 0.43
C ILE A 128 37.01 -9.03 1.60
N GLY A 129 36.55 -8.42 2.69
CA GLY A 129 37.34 -8.23 3.91
C GLY A 129 37.82 -9.55 4.52
N LEU A 130 36.93 -10.56 4.63
CA LEU A 130 37.27 -11.88 5.15
C LEU A 130 38.29 -12.62 4.28
N ILE A 131 38.18 -12.54 2.96
CA ILE A 131 39.16 -13.12 2.02
C ILE A 131 40.53 -12.46 2.22
N GLY A 132 40.57 -11.12 2.36
CA GLY A 132 41.79 -10.39 2.67
C GLY A 132 42.46 -10.86 3.97
N LEU A 133 41.66 -11.04 5.02
CA LEU A 133 42.12 -11.51 6.33
C LEU A 133 42.66 -12.95 6.26
N ALA A 134 41.96 -13.85 5.56
CA ALA A 134 42.37 -15.23 5.38
C ALA A 134 43.72 -15.34 4.63
N ARG A 135 43.89 -14.56 3.55
CA ARG A 135 45.15 -14.51 2.80
C ARG A 135 46.31 -14.00 3.65
N ARG A 136 46.08 -12.99 4.50
CA ARG A 136 47.10 -12.49 5.43
C ARG A 136 47.55 -13.59 6.40
N ARG A 137 46.62 -14.39 6.93
CA ARG A 137 46.93 -15.49 7.85
C ARG A 137 47.70 -16.63 7.19
N SER A 138 47.47 -16.91 5.90
CA SER A 138 48.18 -17.99 5.17
C SER A 138 49.63 -17.70 4.82
N ARG A 139 50.08 -16.44 4.90
CA ARG A 139 51.45 -16.00 4.55
C ARG A 139 52.34 -15.78 5.77
N SER A 140 51.80 -15.94 6.97
CA SER A 140 52.51 -15.79 8.25
C SER A 140 52.71 -17.16 8.88
#